data_AF-A0A4Z1IQD2-F1
#
_entry.id   AF-A0A4Z1IQD2-F1
#
_cell.length_a   1.000
_cell.length_b   1.000
_cell.length_c   1.000
_cell.angle_alpha   90.00
_cell.angle_beta   90.00
_cell.angle_gamma   90.00
#
_symmetry.space_group_name_H-M   'P 1'
#
loop_
_entity.id
_entity.type
_entity.pdbx_description
1 polymer ?
#
loop_
_entity_poly.entity_id
_entity_poly.type
_entity_poly.pdbx_seq_one_letter_code
_entity_poly.pdbx_strand_id
1 'polypeptide(L)'
;MYYGIIGVSAIAFSCSTEFIPEVNEKMKLVPFSYDFKVVMTTTMIVDYLACFVIEKVLKALFSDYKPKDIAIRRPDQLAREQKRIEDLKLEAMKAEEEKAQRDIEELEKKIKTKVRS
;
A
#
# COMPACT_ATOMS: atom_id res chain seq x y z
N MET A 1 4.85 -11.81 -9.40
CA MET A 1 5.25 -12.72 -8.30
C MET A 1 4.12 -13.64 -7.88
N TYR A 2 2.94 -13.12 -7.51
CA TYR A 2 1.81 -13.92 -7.00
C TYR A 2 1.44 -15.16 -7.84
N TYR A 3 1.17 -14.99 -9.15
CA TYR A 3 0.83 -16.11 -10.04
C TYR A 3 1.95 -17.14 -10.19
N GLY A 4 3.22 -16.70 -10.11
CA GLY A 4 4.36 -17.60 -10.13
C GLY A 4 4.38 -18.49 -8.89
N ILE A 5 4.17 -17.92 -7.71
CA ILE A 5 4.12 -18.65 -6.44
C ILE A 5 2.98 -19.67 -6.43
N ILE A 6 1.79 -19.28 -6.89
CA ILE A 6 0.66 -20.21 -6.99
C ILE A 6 1.00 -21.35 -7.95
N GLY A 7 1.52 -21.03 -9.15
CA GLY A 7 1.87 -22.02 -10.15
C GLY A 7 2.89 -23.05 -9.65
N VAL A 8 4.00 -22.60 -9.06
CA VAL A 8 5.03 -23.52 -8.54
C VAL A 8 4.54 -24.30 -7.31
N SER A 9 3.70 -23.71 -6.46
CA SER A 9 3.10 -24.42 -5.32
C SER A 9 2.18 -25.53 -5.78
N ALA A 10 1.31 -25.26 -6.76
CA ALA A 10 0.41 -26.27 -7.32
C ALA A 10 1.19 -27.43 -7.98
N ILE A 11 2.26 -27.12 -8.74
CA ILE A 11 3.14 -28.13 -9.33
C ILE A 11 3.82 -28.95 -8.22
N ALA A 12 4.40 -28.30 -7.22
CA ALA A 12 5.11 -28.98 -6.13
C ALA A 12 4.19 -29.93 -5.33
N PHE A 13 2.98 -29.49 -5.00
CA PHE A 13 1.98 -30.34 -4.35
C PHE A 13 1.57 -31.51 -5.24
N SER A 14 1.21 -31.25 -6.51
CA SER A 14 0.87 -32.29 -7.49
C SER A 14 1.97 -33.34 -7.62
N CYS A 15 3.25 -32.92 -7.61
CA CYS A 15 4.38 -33.82 -7.68
C CYS A 15 4.56 -34.66 -6.42
N SER A 16 4.46 -34.03 -5.24
CA SER A 16 4.64 -34.72 -3.95
C SER A 16 3.56 -35.78 -3.68
N THR A 17 2.33 -35.52 -4.14
CA THR A 17 1.19 -36.44 -3.93
C THR A 17 1.00 -37.41 -5.09
N GLU A 18 1.74 -37.27 -6.19
CA GLU A 18 1.51 -37.97 -7.47
C GLU A 18 0.06 -37.84 -7.97
N PHE A 19 -0.55 -36.67 -7.83
CA PHE A 19 -1.95 -36.47 -8.22
C PHE A 19 -2.13 -36.49 -9.75
N ILE A 20 -1.13 -36.00 -10.48
CA ILE A 20 -1.07 -36.03 -11.96
C ILE A 20 0.22 -36.78 -12.34
N PRO A 21 0.17 -38.11 -12.53
CA PRO A 21 1.36 -38.93 -12.77
C PRO A 21 2.10 -38.52 -14.06
N GLU A 22 1.40 -38.02 -15.07
CA GLU A 22 1.99 -37.54 -16.32
C GLU A 22 2.92 -36.34 -16.11
N VAL A 23 2.67 -35.53 -15.07
CA VAL A 23 3.56 -34.42 -14.69
C VAL A 23 4.85 -34.98 -14.09
N ASN A 24 4.74 -36.00 -13.23
CA ASN A 24 5.89 -36.62 -12.59
C ASN A 24 6.80 -37.32 -13.60
N GLU A 25 6.22 -38.02 -14.57
CA GLU A 25 6.98 -38.64 -15.66
C GLU A 25 7.72 -37.61 -16.51
N LYS A 26 7.06 -36.50 -16.89
CA LYS A 26 7.70 -35.40 -17.63
C LYS A 26 8.84 -34.75 -16.85
N MET A 27 8.70 -34.68 -15.53
CA MET A 27 9.72 -34.20 -14.60
C MET A 27 10.78 -35.26 -14.27
N LYS A 28 10.64 -36.48 -14.80
CA LYS A 28 11.53 -37.63 -14.58
C LYS A 28 11.64 -38.06 -13.11
N LEU A 29 10.53 -37.98 -12.37
CA LEU A 29 10.43 -38.48 -11.01
C LEU A 29 10.17 -39.99 -11.02
N VAL A 30 10.84 -40.72 -10.12
CA VAL A 30 10.61 -42.14 -9.88
C VAL A 30 9.29 -42.31 -9.11
N PRO A 31 8.47 -43.34 -9.40
CA PRO A 31 7.24 -43.58 -8.64
C PRO A 31 7.52 -43.78 -7.14
N PHE A 32 6.73 -43.11 -6.32
CA PHE A 32 6.88 -43.09 -4.87
C PHE A 32 6.07 -44.19 -4.18
N SER A 33 6.62 -44.73 -3.08
CA SER A 33 5.82 -45.54 -2.16
C SER A 33 4.81 -44.68 -1.41
N TYR A 34 3.73 -45.29 -0.92
CA TYR A 34 2.71 -44.56 -0.17
C TYR A 34 3.28 -43.83 1.05
N ASP A 35 4.09 -44.53 1.86
CA ASP A 35 4.72 -43.96 3.05
C ASP A 35 5.64 -42.78 2.70
N PHE A 36 6.38 -42.90 1.60
CA PHE A 36 7.25 -41.82 1.14
C PHE A 36 6.44 -40.56 0.77
N LYS A 37 5.32 -40.71 0.06
CA LYS A 37 4.44 -39.58 -0.27
C LYS A 37 3.93 -38.87 0.97
N VAL A 38 3.43 -39.63 1.95
CA VAL A 38 2.91 -39.07 3.21
C VAL A 38 4.01 -38.28 3.93
N VAL A 39 5.20 -38.86 4.07
CA VAL A 39 6.33 -38.20 4.73
C VAL A 39 6.75 -36.94 3.98
N MET A 40 6.92 -37.02 2.66
CA MET A 40 7.36 -35.90 1.82
C MET A 40 6.36 -34.73 1.87
N THR A 41 5.08 -34.99 1.57
CA THR A 41 4.04 -33.96 1.57
C THR A 41 3.85 -33.35 2.96
N THR A 42 3.83 -34.17 4.02
CA THR A 42 3.69 -33.65 5.38
C THR A 42 4.88 -32.79 5.78
N THR A 43 6.11 -33.22 5.45
CA THR A 43 7.32 -32.44 5.74
C THR A 43 7.30 -31.09 5.04
N MET A 44 6.88 -31.04 3.77
CA MET A 44 6.74 -29.77 3.03
C MET A 44 5.73 -28.82 3.70
N ILE A 45 4.58 -29.33 4.15
CA ILE A 45 3.56 -28.52 4.85
C ILE A 45 4.09 -28.00 6.18
N VAL A 46 4.71 -28.88 6.96
CA VAL A 46 5.28 -28.54 8.27
C VAL A 46 6.37 -27.50 8.12
N ASP A 47 7.29 -27.65 7.17
CA ASP A 47 8.37 -26.68 6.90
C ASP A 47 7.82 -25.28 6.58
N TYR A 48 6.86 -25.21 5.66
CA TYR A 48 6.24 -23.93 5.29
C TYR A 48 5.56 -23.23 6.48
N LEU A 49 4.76 -23.97 7.24
CA LEU A 49 4.07 -23.43 8.41
C LEU A 49 5.04 -23.07 9.53
N ALA A 50 6.05 -23.89 9.78
CA ALA A 50 7.08 -23.64 10.79
C ALA A 50 7.86 -22.37 10.47
N CYS A 51 8.33 -22.21 9.23
CA CYS A 51 9.02 -21.00 8.80
C CYS A 51 8.15 -19.75 8.96
N PHE A 52 6.86 -19.83 8.58
CA PHE A 52 5.92 -18.72 8.76
C PHE A 52 5.70 -18.37 10.24
N VAL A 53 5.50 -19.38 11.10
CA VAL A 53 5.30 -19.17 12.53
C VAL A 53 6.55 -18.57 13.16
N ILE A 54 7.73 -19.11 12.86
CA ILE A 54 9.01 -18.59 13.34
C ILE A 54 9.20 -17.14 12.90
N GLU A 55 8.93 -16.81 11.64
CA GLU A 55 9.00 -15.44 11.15
C GLU A 55 8.09 -14.51 11.94
N LYS A 56 6.84 -14.91 12.18
CA LYS A 56 5.87 -14.11 12.94
C LYS A 56 6.27 -13.93 14.40
N VAL A 57 6.77 -14.99 15.04
CA VAL A 57 7.25 -14.95 16.43
C VAL A 57 8.45 -14.03 16.54
N LEU A 58 9.46 -14.19 15.67
CA LEU A 58 10.64 -13.35 15.70
C LEU A 58 10.30 -11.88 15.41
N LYS A 59 9.41 -11.62 14.45
CA LYS A 59 8.93 -10.25 14.20
C LYS A 59 8.19 -9.66 15.40
N ALA A 60 7.37 -10.44 16.08
CA ALA A 60 6.63 -9.97 17.25
C ALA A 60 7.55 -9.69 18.46
N LEU A 61 8.58 -10.52 18.66
CA LEU A 61 9.47 -10.42 19.82
C LEU A 61 10.61 -9.43 19.62
N PHE A 62 11.17 -9.35 18.41
CA PHE A 62 12.44 -8.66 18.18
C PHE A 62 12.35 -7.48 17.21
N SER A 63 11.23 -7.30 16.52
CA SER A 63 11.18 -6.24 15.53
C SER A 63 10.77 -4.90 16.12
N ASP A 64 11.69 -3.94 16.06
CA ASP A 64 11.39 -2.53 16.33
C ASP A 64 11.05 -1.80 15.03
N TYR A 65 9.77 -1.85 14.66
CA TYR A 65 9.23 -1.12 13.50
C TYR A 65 8.72 0.28 13.88
N LYS A 66 9.05 0.80 15.07
CA LYS A 66 8.57 2.12 15.47
C LYS A 66 9.14 3.19 14.52
N PRO A 67 8.29 4.12 14.05
CA PRO A 67 8.79 5.26 13.30
C PRO A 67 9.75 6.05 14.18
N LYS A 68 10.86 6.52 13.58
CA LYS A 68 11.80 7.40 14.27
C LYS A 68 11.08 8.64 14.79
N ASP A 69 11.55 9.19 15.91
CA ASP A 69 10.95 10.37 16.53
C ASP A 69 10.80 11.57 15.60
N ILE A 70 11.69 11.70 14.59
CA ILE A 70 11.60 12.77 13.58
C ILE A 70 10.36 12.66 12.67
N ALA A 71 9.81 11.46 12.53
CA ALA A 71 8.60 11.20 11.74
C ALA A 71 7.33 11.49 12.54
N ILE A 72 7.44 11.68 13.86
CA ILE A 72 6.32 12.09 14.71
C ILE A 72 6.09 13.59 14.48
N ARG A 73 4.93 13.93 13.90
CA ARG A 73 4.51 15.33 13.77
C ARG A 73 4.22 15.88 15.16
N ARG A 74 5.13 16.72 15.67
CA ARG A 74 4.97 17.35 16.97
C ARG A 74 3.87 18.43 16.93
N PRO A 75 3.16 18.66 18.04
CA PRO A 75 2.07 19.63 18.08
C PRO A 75 2.52 21.06 17.75
N ASP A 76 3.76 21.43 18.07
CA ASP A 76 4.35 22.73 17.73
C ASP A 76 4.58 22.90 16.22
N GLN A 77 4.98 21.82 15.54
CA GLN A 77 5.14 21.80 14.08
C GLN A 77 3.77 21.94 13.39
N LEU A 78 2.77 21.19 13.87
CA LEU A 78 1.40 21.28 13.36
C LEU A 78 0.80 22.67 13.56
N ALA A 79 0.98 23.28 14.73
CA ALA A 79 0.47 24.63 15.00
C ALA A 79 1.12 25.70 14.09
N ARG A 80 2.42 25.60 13.82
CA ARG A 80 3.10 26.50 12.88
C ARG A 80 2.64 26.32 11.44
N GLU A 81 2.44 25.08 11.02
CA GLU A 81 1.96 24.74 9.67
C GLU A 81 0.50 25.22 9.50
N GLN A 82 -0.35 24.98 10.50
CA GLN A 82 -1.74 25.43 10.53
C GLN A 82 -1.83 26.96 10.45
N LYS A 83 -1.04 27.67 11.27
CA LYS A 83 -0.98 29.13 11.23
C LYS A 83 -0.55 29.65 9.85
N ARG A 84 0.47 29.05 9.23
CA ARG A 84 0.91 29.41 7.88
C ARG A 84 -0.21 29.18 6.85
N ILE A 85 -0.94 28.08 6.95
CA ILE A 85 -2.08 27.78 6.07
C ILE A 85 -3.20 28.81 6.26
N GLU A 86 -3.50 29.19 7.50
CA GLU A 86 -4.51 30.21 7.84
C GLU A 86 -4.13 31.59 7.32
N ASP A 87 -2.88 32.02 7.52
CA ASP A 87 -2.37 33.30 7.02
C ASP A 87 -2.47 33.38 5.48
N LEU A 88 -2.04 32.32 4.78
CA LEU A 88 -2.16 32.23 3.31
C LEU A 88 -3.61 32.24 2.82
N LYS A 89 -4.52 31.55 3.52
CA LYS A 89 -5.95 31.57 3.20
C LYS A 89 -6.54 32.97 3.39
N LEU A 90 -6.15 33.66 4.46
CA LEU A 90 -6.61 35.02 4.73
C LEU A 90 -6.13 35.99 3.65
N GLU A 91 -4.86 35.89 3.23
CA GLU A 91 -4.32 36.70 2.13
C GLU A 91 -5.04 36.41 0.80
N ALA A 92 -5.32 35.14 0.50
CA ALA A 92 -6.06 34.77 -0.70
C ALA A 92 -7.50 35.32 -0.70
N MET A 93 -8.22 35.22 0.44
CA MET A 93 -9.56 35.79 0.58
C MET A 93 -9.55 37.31 0.39
N LYS A 94 -8.59 38.02 0.99
CA LYS A 94 -8.46 39.48 0.82
C LYS A 94 -8.16 39.87 -0.62
N ALA A 95 -7.29 39.13 -1.31
CA ALA A 95 -6.99 39.38 -2.71
C ALA A 95 -8.20 39.12 -3.63
N GLU A 96 -9.00 38.10 -3.31
CA GLU A 96 -10.25 37.80 -4.01
C GLU A 96 -11.31 38.88 -3.77
N GLU A 97 -11.48 39.34 -2.53
CA GLU A 97 -12.35 40.45 -2.17
C GLU A 97 -11.94 41.75 -2.88
N GLU A 98 -10.65 42.10 -2.88
CA GLU A 98 -10.14 43.30 -3.55
C GLU A 98 -10.31 43.21 -5.08
N LYS A 99 -10.19 42.01 -5.65
CA LYS A 99 -10.46 41.78 -7.07
C LYS A 99 -11.95 41.93 -7.38
N ALA A 100 -12.82 41.32 -6.57
CA ALA A 100 -14.27 41.44 -6.71
C ALA A 100 -14.73 42.90 -6.58
N GLN A 101 -14.15 43.67 -5.65
CA GLN A 101 -14.45 45.09 -5.49
C GLN A 101 -14.02 45.92 -6.72
N ARG A 102 -12.83 45.65 -7.27
CA ARG A 102 -12.36 46.29 -8.51
C ARG A 102 -13.25 45.97 -9.70
N ASP A 103 -13.67 44.71 -9.83
CA ASP A 103 -14.57 44.27 -10.89
C ASP A 103 -15.95 44.95 -10.78
N ILE A 104 -16.49 45.09 -9.57
CA ILE A 104 -17.75 45.83 -9.30
C ILE A 104 -17.62 47.31 -9.69
N GLU A 105 -16.54 47.99 -9.26
CA GLU A 105 -16.32 49.41 -9.59
C GLU A 105 -16.18 49.64 -11.10
N GLU A 106 -15.53 48.73 -11.82
CA GLU A 106 -15.41 48.82 -13.28
C GLU A 106 -16.78 48.64 -13.97
N LEU A 107 -17.58 47.70 -13.48
CA LEU A 107 -18.96 47.49 -13.96
C LEU A 107 -19.83 48.72 -13.71
N GLU A 108 -19.77 49.35 -12.53
CA GLU A 108 -20.52 50.58 -12.24
C GLU A 108 -20.13 51.75 -13.16
N LYS A 109 -18.83 51.92 -13.43
CA LYS A 109 -18.34 52.94 -14.37
C LYS A 109 -18.87 52.67 -15.78
N LYS A 110 -18.82 51.42 -16.25
CA LYS A 110 -19.37 51.03 -17.58
C LYS A 110 -20.87 51.28 -17.66
N ILE A 111 -21.64 50.97 -16.61
CA ILE A 111 -23.08 51.23 -16.54
C ILE A 111 -23.36 52.74 -16.60
N LYS A 112 -22.67 53.57 -15.80
CA LYS A 112 -22.84 55.03 -15.83
C LYS A 112 -22.54 55.64 -17.20
N THR A 113 -21.52 55.15 -17.89
CA THR A 113 -21.18 55.64 -19.24
C THR A 113 -22.24 55.24 -20.27
N LYS A 114 -22.79 54.02 -20.16
CA LYS A 114 -23.84 53.50 -21.07
C LYS A 114 -25.23 54.12 -20.84
N VAL A 115 -25.53 54.54 -19.61
CA VAL A 115 -26.79 55.25 -19.28
C VAL A 115 -26.76 56.73 -19.70
N ARG A 116 -25.57 57.29 -19.92
CA ARG A 116 -25.36 58.69 -20.36
C ARG A 116 -25.29 58.86 -21.89
N SER A 117 -25.32 57.78 -22.66
CA SER A 117 -25.46 57.77 -24.14
C SER A 117 -26.89 57.45 -24.53
#